data_AF-D4DPE5-F1
#
_entry.id   AF-D4DPE5-F1
#
_cell.length_a   1.000
_cell.length_b   1.000
_cell.length_c   1.000
_cell.angle_alpha   90.00
_cell.angle_beta   90.00
_cell.angle_gamma   90.00
#
_symmetry.space_group_name_H-M   'P 1'
#
loop_
_entity.id
_entity.type
_entity.pdbx_description
1 polymer ?
#
loop_
_entity_poly.entity_id
_entity_poly.type
_entity_poly.pdbx_seq_one_letter_code
_entity_poly.pdbx_strand_id
1 'polypeptide(L)'
;MPSEELNRAMEELVPGLAKQHLLSEVEKACFMSHVVLWKQALDEGLPYVAVFEDDVLLGENAEKFLAEDAWLEERFAVGTPFIVRLETMFMPIKTETGGIKVCQERVFDLLCSEHWGTAGYIVSCEAMQFFLERFACLPTEKIRPIDWMMFSSSFDKEGMPVYQLNPAVCVQELHYAKFHNQDSTLGSLLESERCEPKKRMKHR
;
A
#
# COMPACT_ATOMS: atom_id res chain seq x y z
N MET A 1 -0.04 -15.47 18.39
CA MET A 1 -0.29 -14.32 19.27
C MET A 1 0.61 -13.19 18.79
N PRO A 2 0.08 -12.03 18.38
CA PRO A 2 0.91 -10.86 18.11
C PRO A 2 1.82 -10.57 19.32
N SER A 3 3.06 -10.11 19.08
CA SER A 3 4.00 -9.79 20.16
C SER A 3 3.43 -8.68 21.06
N GLU A 4 3.81 -8.63 22.33
CA GLU A 4 3.40 -7.54 23.24
C GLU A 4 3.78 -6.15 22.70
N GLU A 5 4.89 -6.08 21.97
CA GLU A 5 5.35 -4.88 21.27
C GLU A 5 4.37 -4.44 20.17
N LEU A 6 3.87 -5.39 19.37
CA LEU A 6 2.89 -5.12 18.31
C LEU A 6 1.56 -4.61 18.89
N ASN A 7 1.11 -5.19 20.01
CA ASN A 7 -0.10 -4.73 20.69
C ASN A 7 0.06 -3.30 21.20
N ARG A 8 1.21 -2.97 21.79
CA ARG A 8 1.49 -1.61 22.27
C ARG A 8 1.54 -0.60 21.12
N ALA A 9 2.25 -0.92 20.04
CA ALA A 9 2.32 -0.08 18.86
C ALA A 9 0.93 0.15 18.24
N MET A 10 0.08 -0.88 18.23
CA MET A 10 -1.30 -0.78 17.75
C MET A 10 -2.17 0.11 18.66
N GLU A 11 -2.06 -0.02 19.98
CA GLU A 11 -2.77 0.84 20.93
C GLU A 11 -2.36 2.32 20.83
N GLU A 12 -1.10 2.59 20.48
CA GLU A 12 -0.57 3.94 20.31
C GLU A 12 -0.92 4.55 18.95
N LEU A 13 -0.65 3.82 17.86
CA LEU A 13 -0.71 4.36 16.50
C LEU A 13 -2.08 4.20 15.85
N VAL A 14 -2.79 3.10 16.16
CA VAL A 14 -4.11 2.80 15.56
C VAL A 14 -5.04 2.16 16.60
N PRO A 15 -5.46 2.90 17.65
CA PRO A 15 -6.16 2.33 18.80
C PRO A 15 -7.45 1.57 18.42
N GLY A 16 -8.10 1.99 17.34
CA GLY A 16 -9.30 1.35 16.83
C GLY A 16 -9.07 -0.04 16.22
N LEU A 17 -7.85 -0.36 15.76
CA LEU A 17 -7.52 -1.58 15.01
C LEU A 17 -7.62 -2.84 15.88
N ALA A 18 -7.16 -2.75 17.14
CA ALA A 18 -7.25 -3.85 18.10
C ALA A 18 -8.72 -4.30 18.32
N LYS A 19 -9.67 -3.37 18.24
CA LYS A 19 -11.10 -3.60 18.45
C LYS A 19 -11.87 -3.93 17.16
N GLN A 20 -11.21 -3.91 16.01
CA GLN A 20 -11.85 -4.20 14.72
C GLN A 20 -11.96 -5.72 14.52
N HIS A 21 -13.17 -6.25 14.66
CA HIS A 21 -13.47 -7.68 14.60
C HIS A 21 -13.65 -8.22 13.17
N LEU A 22 -13.78 -7.34 12.17
CA LEU A 22 -13.93 -7.74 10.75
C LEU A 22 -12.59 -7.99 10.05
N LEU A 23 -11.48 -7.63 10.69
CA LEU A 23 -10.13 -7.89 10.21
C LEU A 23 -9.56 -9.11 10.91
N SER A 24 -8.97 -10.02 10.14
CA SER A 24 -8.19 -11.12 10.70
C SER A 24 -6.94 -10.60 11.42
N GLU A 25 -6.36 -11.41 12.30
CA GLU A 25 -5.10 -11.06 12.97
C GLU A 25 -3.96 -10.84 11.97
N VAL A 26 -4.01 -11.54 10.84
CA VAL A 26 -3.09 -11.35 9.71
C VAL A 26 -3.31 -10.01 9.03
N GLU A 27 -4.55 -9.62 8.74
CA GLU A 27 -4.86 -8.32 8.15
C GLU A 27 -4.43 -7.18 9.10
N LYS A 28 -4.59 -7.36 10.42
CA LYS A 28 -4.10 -6.39 11.42
C LYS A 28 -2.58 -6.34 11.49
N ALA A 29 -1.89 -7.48 11.45
CA ALA A 29 -0.44 -7.53 11.48
C ALA A 29 0.17 -6.87 10.23
N CYS A 30 -0.38 -7.15 9.04
CA CYS A 30 -0.02 -6.48 7.79
C CYS A 30 -0.30 -4.97 7.85
N PHE A 31 -1.44 -4.55 8.39
CA PHE A 31 -1.71 -3.13 8.60
C PHE A 31 -0.63 -2.46 9.47
N MET A 32 -0.29 -3.10 10.60
CA MET A 32 0.67 -2.55 11.54
C MET A 32 2.11 -2.59 11.03
N SER A 33 2.50 -3.54 10.17
CA SER A 33 3.86 -3.56 9.61
C SER A 33 4.14 -2.31 8.77
N HIS A 34 3.17 -1.86 7.96
CA HIS A 34 3.29 -0.59 7.23
C HIS A 34 3.28 0.62 8.15
N VAL A 35 2.35 0.67 9.12
CA VAL A 35 2.22 1.80 10.05
C VAL A 35 3.47 2.01 10.90
N VAL A 36 4.05 0.94 11.44
CA VAL A 36 5.29 1.01 12.23
C VAL A 36 6.47 1.46 11.36
N LEU A 37 6.55 0.94 10.12
CA LEU A 37 7.57 1.40 9.16
C LEU A 37 7.44 2.90 8.86
N TRP A 38 6.22 3.40 8.65
CA TRP A 38 5.99 4.83 8.43
C TRP A 38 6.35 5.68 9.64
N LYS A 39 6.00 5.23 10.84
CA LYS A 39 6.40 5.91 12.08
C LYS A 39 7.92 6.00 12.21
N GLN A 40 8.62 4.91 11.94
CA GLN A 40 10.08 4.88 11.95
C GLN A 40 10.67 5.83 10.90
N ALA A 41 10.16 5.81 9.66
CA ALA A 41 10.62 6.69 8.60
C ALA A 41 10.45 8.17 8.95
N LEU A 42 9.35 8.53 9.60
CA LEU A 42 9.12 9.89 10.10
C LEU A 42 10.08 10.26 11.24
N ASP A 43 10.33 9.35 12.18
CA ASP A 43 11.27 9.58 13.28
C ASP A 43 12.72 9.77 12.79
N GLU A 44 13.07 9.10 11.68
CA GLU A 44 14.36 9.23 11.00
C GLU A 44 14.41 10.46 10.07
N GLY A 45 13.30 11.16 9.86
CA GLY A 45 13.22 12.35 9.01
C GLY A 45 13.36 12.05 7.51
N LEU A 46 12.94 10.86 7.07
CA LEU A 46 13.00 10.47 5.66
C LEU A 46 11.93 11.23 4.86
N PRO A 47 12.28 11.83 3.70
CA PRO A 47 11.34 12.62 2.89
C PRO A 47 10.28 11.73 2.22
N TYR A 48 10.61 10.47 1.97
CA TYR A 48 9.74 9.43 1.44
C TYR A 48 10.41 8.07 1.66
N VAL A 49 9.64 7.00 1.50
CA VAL A 49 10.15 5.62 1.49
C VAL A 49 9.52 4.84 0.36
N ALA A 50 10.31 3.94 -0.26
CA ALA A 50 9.82 2.89 -1.12
C ALA A 50 9.66 1.61 -0.29
N VAL A 51 8.44 1.06 -0.27
CA VAL A 51 8.08 -0.13 0.49
C VAL A 51 7.79 -1.27 -0.49
N PHE A 52 8.38 -2.44 -0.21
CA PHE A 52 8.12 -3.68 -0.94
C PHE A 52 7.83 -4.81 0.05
N GLU A 53 6.82 -5.62 -0.23
CA GLU A 53 6.58 -6.88 0.47
C GLU A 53 7.63 -7.93 0.06
N ASP A 54 7.80 -8.98 0.86
CA ASP A 54 8.83 -10.01 0.66
C ASP A 54 8.52 -10.99 -0.48
N ASP A 55 7.29 -10.97 -0.99
CA ASP A 55 6.79 -11.86 -2.04
C ASP A 55 6.69 -11.21 -3.42
N VAL A 56 7.42 -10.11 -3.66
CA VAL A 56 7.40 -9.43 -4.96
C VAL A 56 8.37 -10.02 -5.98
N LEU A 57 7.91 -10.12 -7.22
CA LEU A 57 8.74 -10.26 -8.41
C LEU A 57 8.98 -8.87 -9.02
N LEU A 58 10.22 -8.59 -9.38
CA LEU A 58 10.60 -7.35 -10.05
C LEU A 58 10.45 -7.48 -11.57
N GLY A 59 9.86 -6.45 -12.17
CA GLY A 59 9.69 -6.33 -13.61
C GLY A 59 10.95 -5.89 -14.33
N GLU A 60 10.86 -5.84 -15.66
CA GLU A 60 11.98 -5.41 -16.51
C GLU A 60 12.44 -4.00 -16.16
N ASN A 61 13.77 -3.80 -16.07
CA ASN A 61 14.43 -2.53 -15.72
C ASN A 61 14.03 -1.95 -14.35
N ALA A 62 13.46 -2.74 -13.43
CA ALA A 62 13.15 -2.27 -12.08
C ALA A 62 14.41 -1.83 -11.32
N GLU A 63 15.54 -2.51 -11.53
CA GLU A 63 16.83 -2.18 -10.93
C GLU A 63 17.30 -0.77 -11.31
N LYS A 64 17.12 -0.36 -12.57
CA LYS A 64 17.50 0.98 -13.04
C LYS A 64 16.56 2.06 -12.51
N PHE A 65 15.28 1.72 -12.34
CA PHE A 65 14.29 2.66 -11.84
C PHE A 65 14.46 2.92 -10.34
N LEU A 66 14.86 1.89 -9.58
CA LEU A 66 15.01 1.93 -8.13
C LEU A 66 16.45 2.27 -7.67
N ALA A 67 17.42 2.31 -8.58
CA ALA A 67 18.82 2.59 -8.26
C ALA A 67 19.06 4.03 -7.77
N GLU A 68 18.22 4.97 -8.18
CA GLU A 68 18.32 6.38 -7.83
C GLU A 68 16.93 6.97 -7.59
N ASP A 69 16.88 8.04 -6.81
CA ASP A 69 15.67 8.73 -6.39
C ASP A 69 15.56 10.16 -6.95
N ALA A 70 16.59 10.66 -7.65
CA ALA A 70 16.60 11.99 -8.27
C ALA A 70 15.37 12.24 -9.17
N TRP A 71 14.86 11.19 -9.84
CA TRP A 71 13.67 11.31 -10.67
C TRP A 71 12.40 11.62 -9.86
N LEU A 72 12.32 11.24 -8.58
CA LEU A 72 11.22 11.59 -7.69
C LEU A 72 11.26 13.09 -7.39
N GLU A 73 12.42 13.61 -6.98
CA GLU A 73 12.59 15.03 -6.62
C GLU A 73 12.31 15.97 -7.80
N GLU A 74 12.61 15.53 -9.02
CA GLU A 74 12.28 16.27 -10.26
C GLU A 74 10.77 16.37 -10.54
N ARG A 75 9.97 15.47 -9.95
CA ARG A 75 8.56 15.24 -10.31
C ARG A 75 7.59 15.58 -9.18
N PHE A 76 8.02 15.41 -7.93
CA PHE A 76 7.23 15.63 -6.73
C PHE A 76 7.91 16.70 -5.88
N ALA A 77 7.18 17.77 -5.60
CA ALA A 77 7.70 18.85 -4.78
C ALA A 77 7.89 18.37 -3.33
N VAL A 78 9.04 18.68 -2.74
CA VAL A 78 9.29 18.49 -1.31
C VAL A 78 8.20 19.22 -0.52
N GLY A 79 7.69 18.61 0.55
CA GLY A 79 6.60 19.22 1.32
C GLY A 79 5.20 18.91 0.79
N THR A 80 5.04 18.02 -0.19
CA THR A 80 3.72 17.71 -0.78
C THR A 80 3.35 16.24 -0.61
N PRO A 81 2.10 15.94 -0.24
CA PRO A 81 1.66 14.57 -0.06
C PRO A 81 1.47 13.89 -1.42
N PHE A 82 2.07 12.72 -1.58
CA PHE A 82 1.85 11.83 -2.71
C PHE A 82 2.07 10.36 -2.32
N ILE A 83 1.46 9.48 -3.12
CA ILE A 83 1.72 8.04 -3.14
C ILE A 83 1.93 7.60 -4.59
N VAL A 84 2.94 6.78 -4.85
CA VAL A 84 3.14 6.13 -6.16
C VAL A 84 3.02 4.63 -6.00
N ARG A 85 2.00 4.01 -6.59
CA ARG A 85 1.87 2.55 -6.68
C ARG A 85 2.88 2.02 -7.68
N LEU A 86 3.69 1.08 -7.21
CA LEU A 86 4.76 0.43 -7.96
C LEU A 86 4.37 -0.97 -8.45
N GLU A 87 3.25 -1.51 -7.95
CA GLU A 87 2.78 -2.86 -8.29
C GLU A 87 1.74 -2.88 -9.42
N THR A 88 1.57 -4.06 -10.02
CA THR A 88 0.39 -4.44 -10.81
C THR A 88 -0.25 -5.70 -10.24
N MET A 89 -1.57 -5.81 -10.34
CA MET A 89 -2.30 -7.07 -10.04
C MET A 89 -2.92 -7.70 -11.29
N PHE A 90 -2.49 -7.30 -12.48
CA PHE A 90 -3.04 -7.76 -13.76
C PHE A 90 -4.56 -7.57 -13.91
N MET A 91 -5.11 -6.58 -13.22
CA MET A 91 -6.52 -6.22 -13.32
C MET A 91 -6.70 -4.85 -13.99
N PRO A 92 -7.81 -4.63 -14.72
CA PRO A 92 -8.10 -3.33 -15.29
C PRO A 92 -8.25 -2.26 -14.21
N ILE A 93 -7.67 -1.08 -14.46
CA ILE A 93 -7.75 0.09 -13.61
C ILE A 93 -8.30 1.28 -14.38
N LYS A 94 -8.91 2.24 -13.68
CA LYS A 94 -9.25 3.53 -14.27
C LYS A 94 -8.21 4.55 -13.86
N THR A 95 -7.65 5.24 -14.83
CA THR A 95 -6.67 6.27 -14.60
C THR A 95 -6.96 7.52 -15.42
N GLU A 96 -6.43 8.65 -14.96
CA GLU A 96 -6.44 9.93 -15.66
C GLU A 96 -5.02 10.49 -15.71
N THR A 97 -4.70 11.33 -16.71
CA THR A 97 -3.35 11.89 -16.84
C THR A 97 -2.96 12.69 -15.59
N GLY A 98 -1.91 12.26 -14.91
CA GLY A 98 -1.48 12.87 -13.64
C GLY A 98 -0.64 14.14 -13.77
N GLY A 99 -0.30 14.55 -15.01
CA GLY A 99 0.53 15.73 -15.27
C GLY A 99 2.00 15.57 -14.90
N ILE A 100 2.40 14.39 -14.43
CA ILE A 100 3.78 14.05 -14.07
C ILE A 100 4.54 13.60 -15.33
N LYS A 101 5.77 14.07 -15.49
CA LYS A 101 6.63 13.71 -16.64
C LYS A 101 6.99 12.22 -16.62
N VAL A 102 6.98 11.60 -17.79
CA VAL A 102 7.45 10.22 -18.00
C VAL A 102 8.88 10.05 -17.47
N CYS A 103 9.17 8.90 -16.86
CA CYS A 103 10.49 8.51 -16.40
C CYS A 103 10.80 7.09 -16.86
N GLN A 104 11.93 6.88 -17.56
CA GLN A 104 12.36 5.54 -18.00
C GLN A 104 11.22 4.72 -18.65
N GLU A 105 10.49 5.34 -19.59
CA GLU A 105 9.34 4.74 -20.30
C GLU A 105 8.11 4.41 -19.43
N ARG A 106 8.10 4.86 -18.17
CA ARG A 106 6.97 4.71 -17.24
C ARG A 106 6.21 6.02 -17.08
N VAL A 107 4.89 5.92 -17.16
CA VAL A 107 3.95 7.01 -16.91
C VAL A 107 3.43 6.94 -15.47
N PHE A 108 2.98 8.08 -14.95
CA PHE A 108 2.46 8.25 -13.60
C PHE A 108 1.05 8.83 -13.70
N ASP A 109 0.06 7.97 -13.95
CA ASP A 109 -1.32 8.39 -14.08
C ASP A 109 -2.01 8.42 -12.71
N LEU A 110 -2.97 9.33 -12.52
CA LEU A 110 -3.79 9.34 -11.31
C LEU A 110 -4.67 8.10 -11.26
N LEU A 111 -4.71 7.44 -10.10
CA LEU A 111 -5.57 6.30 -9.86
C LEU A 111 -6.99 6.78 -9.52
N CYS A 112 -7.96 6.44 -10.37
CA CYS A 112 -9.37 6.86 -10.25
C CYS A 112 -10.31 5.71 -9.85
N SER A 113 -9.78 4.51 -9.63
CA SER A 113 -10.53 3.31 -9.20
C SER A 113 -10.01 2.77 -7.88
N GLU A 114 -10.88 2.09 -7.13
CA GLU A 114 -10.43 1.29 -5.98
C GLU A 114 -9.51 0.16 -6.47
N HIS A 115 -8.44 -0.08 -5.72
CA HIS A 115 -7.50 -1.13 -6.07
C HIS A 115 -6.85 -1.69 -4.80
N TRP A 116 -6.72 -3.02 -4.76
CA TRP A 116 -6.22 -3.78 -3.62
C TRP A 116 -4.70 -3.96 -3.73
N GLY A 117 -4.07 -4.50 -2.69
CA GLY A 117 -2.64 -4.76 -2.66
C GLY A 117 -1.80 -3.55 -2.25
N THR A 118 -0.71 -3.85 -1.53
CA THR A 118 0.32 -2.93 -1.03
C THR A 118 1.72 -3.47 -1.29
N ALA A 119 1.86 -4.34 -2.29
CA ALA A 119 3.08 -5.10 -2.52
C ALA A 119 4.29 -4.23 -2.85
N GLY A 120 4.04 -3.09 -3.49
CA GLY A 120 5.07 -2.13 -3.83
C GLY A 120 4.48 -0.73 -3.97
N TYR A 121 5.01 0.24 -3.22
CA TYR A 121 4.64 1.64 -3.34
C TYR A 121 5.73 2.58 -2.81
N ILE A 122 5.63 3.86 -3.18
CA ILE A 122 6.37 4.98 -2.59
C ILE A 122 5.39 5.86 -1.86
N VAL A 123 5.74 6.29 -0.65
CA VAL A 123 4.92 7.19 0.17
C VAL A 123 5.78 8.35 0.69
N SER A 124 5.28 9.57 0.52
CA SER A 124 5.89 10.80 1.04
C SER A 124 5.78 10.93 2.55
N CYS A 125 6.66 11.74 3.16
CA CYS A 125 6.59 12.13 4.57
C CYS A 125 5.21 12.69 4.94
N GLU A 126 4.68 13.59 4.13
CA GLU A 126 3.40 14.25 4.36
C GLU A 126 2.23 13.24 4.29
N ALA A 127 2.31 12.28 3.37
CA ALA A 127 1.32 11.20 3.28
C ALA A 127 1.40 10.25 4.49
N MET A 128 2.60 9.87 4.93
CA MET A 128 2.80 9.05 6.12
C MET A 128 2.23 9.73 7.37
N GLN A 129 2.54 11.01 7.55
CA GLN A 129 2.01 11.81 8.66
C GLN A 129 0.48 11.89 8.61
N PHE A 130 -0.09 12.19 7.44
CA PHE A 130 -1.54 12.21 7.24
C PHE A 130 -2.21 10.90 7.69
N PHE A 131 -1.68 9.75 7.25
CA PHE A 131 -2.27 8.46 7.63
C PHE A 131 -2.13 8.17 9.12
N LEU A 132 -0.98 8.42 9.75
CA LEU A 132 -0.80 8.18 11.18
C LEU A 132 -1.75 9.04 12.03
N GLU A 133 -1.85 10.33 11.74
CA GLU A 133 -2.76 11.24 12.44
C GLU A 133 -4.22 10.81 12.26
N ARG A 134 -4.59 10.45 11.02
CA ARG A 134 -5.95 10.02 10.72
C ARG A 134 -6.29 8.68 11.37
N PHE A 135 -5.37 7.73 11.39
CA PHE A 135 -5.56 6.40 11.98
C PHE A 135 -5.65 6.44 13.50
N ALA A 136 -4.90 7.32 14.16
CA ALA A 136 -4.93 7.49 15.61
C ALA A 136 -6.32 7.89 16.13
N CYS A 137 -7.10 8.62 15.32
CA CYS A 137 -8.44 9.08 15.67
C CYS A 137 -9.58 8.38 14.92
N LEU A 138 -9.28 7.39 14.07
CA LEU A 138 -10.29 6.77 13.22
C LEU A 138 -11.23 5.87 14.03
N PRO A 139 -12.56 6.01 13.91
CA PRO A 139 -13.50 5.11 14.55
C PRO A 139 -13.29 3.66 14.11
N THR A 140 -13.36 2.72 15.05
CA THR A 140 -13.12 1.29 14.81
C THR A 140 -13.89 0.77 13.60
N GLU A 141 -15.17 1.10 13.47
CA GLU A 141 -16.06 0.65 12.38
C GLU A 141 -15.66 1.14 10.99
N LYS A 142 -14.81 2.16 10.90
CA LYS A 142 -14.28 2.70 9.63
C LYS A 142 -12.94 2.11 9.24
N ILE A 143 -12.27 1.39 10.14
CA ILE A 143 -10.99 0.72 9.84
C ILE A 143 -11.25 -0.43 8.86
N ARG A 144 -10.46 -0.46 7.78
CA ARG A 144 -10.45 -1.47 6.72
C ARG A 144 -9.02 -1.95 6.51
N PRO A 145 -8.78 -2.99 5.68
CA PRO A 145 -7.42 -3.39 5.32
C PRO A 145 -6.61 -2.21 4.77
N ILE A 146 -5.29 -2.22 5.00
CA ILE A 146 -4.41 -1.08 4.74
C ILE A 146 -4.39 -0.65 3.26
N ASP A 147 -4.42 -1.60 2.34
CA ASP A 147 -4.53 -1.36 0.90
C ASP A 147 -5.78 -0.57 0.53
N TRP A 148 -6.93 -0.91 1.12
CA TRP A 148 -8.16 -0.17 0.95
C TRP A 148 -8.04 1.25 1.53
N MET A 149 -7.46 1.39 2.73
CA MET A 149 -7.26 2.70 3.34
C MET A 149 -6.37 3.60 2.47
N MET A 150 -5.34 3.05 1.84
CA MET A 150 -4.42 3.81 0.99
C MET A 150 -5.02 4.14 -0.38
N PHE A 151 -5.72 3.19 -1.01
CA PHE A 151 -5.99 3.24 -2.45
C PHE A 151 -7.48 3.28 -2.82
N SER A 152 -8.41 3.19 -1.85
CA SER A 152 -9.83 3.42 -2.13
C SER A 152 -10.15 4.91 -2.17
N SER A 153 -10.92 5.35 -3.16
CA SER A 153 -11.52 6.69 -3.21
C SER A 153 -12.60 6.91 -2.14
N SER A 154 -13.11 5.84 -1.52
CA SER A 154 -14.08 5.89 -0.43
C SER A 154 -13.45 6.31 0.91
N PHE A 155 -12.13 6.22 1.04
CA PHE A 155 -11.40 6.81 2.17
C PHE A 155 -10.98 8.24 1.82
N ASP A 156 -11.48 9.21 2.60
CA ASP A 156 -11.18 10.61 2.42
C ASP A 156 -9.71 10.90 2.77
N LYS A 157 -8.94 11.22 1.73
CA LYS A 157 -7.51 11.53 1.77
C LYS A 157 -7.23 13.02 1.55
N GLU A 158 -8.23 13.89 1.72
CA GLU A 158 -8.09 15.35 1.58
C GLU A 158 -7.47 15.79 0.25
N GLY A 159 -7.78 15.06 -0.83
CA GLY A 159 -7.25 15.34 -2.17
C GLY A 159 -5.83 14.84 -2.42
N MET A 160 -5.20 14.12 -1.49
CA MET A 160 -3.88 13.52 -1.70
C MET A 160 -3.88 12.62 -2.95
N PRO A 161 -3.00 12.90 -3.93
CA PRO A 161 -2.93 12.14 -5.15
C PRO A 161 -2.29 10.76 -4.93
N VAL A 162 -2.90 9.76 -5.56
CA VAL A 162 -2.33 8.42 -5.71
C VAL A 162 -2.04 8.21 -7.19
N TYR A 163 -0.78 8.01 -7.52
CA TYR A 163 -0.34 7.73 -8.88
C TYR A 163 -0.17 6.22 -9.06
N GLN A 164 -0.57 5.71 -10.21
CA GLN A 164 -0.20 4.39 -10.69
C GLN A 164 0.97 4.50 -11.65
N LEU A 165 2.05 3.78 -11.37
CA LEU A 165 3.15 3.61 -12.30
C LEU A 165 2.76 2.58 -13.38
N ASN A 166 2.95 2.95 -14.65
CA ASN A 166 2.66 2.06 -15.78
C ASN A 166 3.77 2.15 -16.86
N PRO A 167 4.44 1.04 -17.23
CA PRO A 167 4.34 -0.28 -16.60
C PRO A 167 4.78 -0.26 -15.13
N ALA A 168 4.18 -1.13 -14.31
CA ALA A 168 4.57 -1.34 -12.91
C ALA A 168 6.00 -1.91 -12.81
N VAL A 169 6.67 -1.70 -11.68
CA VAL A 169 8.03 -2.26 -11.41
C VAL A 169 7.98 -3.59 -10.66
N CYS A 170 6.85 -3.96 -10.08
CA CYS A 170 6.71 -5.22 -9.37
C CYS A 170 5.32 -5.82 -9.46
N VAL A 171 5.20 -7.08 -9.05
CA VAL A 171 3.95 -7.81 -8.85
C VAL A 171 4.16 -8.83 -7.75
N GLN A 172 3.16 -9.09 -6.91
CA GLN A 172 3.26 -10.23 -5.98
C GLN A 172 3.32 -11.53 -6.76
N GLU A 173 4.20 -12.42 -6.35
CA GLU A 173 4.44 -13.71 -7.01
C GLU A 173 3.16 -14.53 -7.14
N LEU A 174 2.31 -14.52 -6.12
CA LEU A 174 1.01 -15.20 -6.17
C LEU A 174 0.10 -14.65 -7.28
N HIS A 175 0.08 -13.34 -7.49
CA HIS A 175 -0.72 -12.71 -8.55
C HIS A 175 -0.13 -13.02 -9.92
N TYR A 176 1.20 -13.05 -10.03
CA TYR A 176 1.90 -13.47 -11.25
C TYR A 176 1.60 -14.93 -11.62
N ALA A 177 1.77 -15.85 -10.66
CA ALA A 177 1.50 -17.27 -10.85
C ALA A 177 0.04 -17.51 -11.29
N LYS A 178 -0.92 -16.87 -10.62
CA LYS A 178 -2.35 -16.95 -11.01
C LYS A 178 -2.61 -16.41 -12.41
N PHE A 179 -2.03 -15.28 -12.79
CA PHE A 179 -2.22 -14.70 -14.12
C PHE A 179 -1.66 -15.59 -15.23
N HIS A 180 -0.54 -16.28 -14.96
CA HIS A 180 0.13 -17.18 -15.90
C HIS A 180 -0.31 -18.65 -15.80
N ASN A 181 -1.31 -18.98 -14.96
CA ASN A 181 -1.75 -20.35 -14.67
C ASN A 181 -0.59 -21.26 -14.23
N GLN A 182 0.26 -20.77 -13.33
CA GLN A 182 1.39 -21.48 -12.72
C GLN A 182 1.14 -21.68 -11.22
N ASP A 183 1.87 -22.63 -10.62
CA ASP A 183 1.87 -22.82 -9.17
C ASP A 183 2.75 -21.74 -8.51
N SER A 184 2.30 -21.21 -7.37
CA SER A 184 3.07 -20.24 -6.59
C SER A 184 4.29 -20.92 -5.95
N THR A 185 5.44 -20.27 -6.06
CA THR A 185 6.74 -20.72 -5.58
C THR A 185 7.20 -19.98 -4.33
N LEU A 186 6.68 -18.77 -4.09
CA LEU A 186 6.93 -17.95 -2.90
C LEU A 186 5.76 -18.00 -1.91
N GLY A 187 4.96 -19.08 -1.95
CA GLY A 187 3.68 -19.21 -1.26
C GLY A 187 3.65 -18.57 0.13
N SER A 188 2.73 -17.63 0.32
CA SER A 188 2.63 -16.90 1.58
C SER A 188 2.09 -17.81 2.68
N LEU A 189 2.66 -17.71 3.89
CA LEU A 189 2.12 -18.35 5.11
C LEU A 189 0.66 -17.96 5.38
N LEU A 190 0.17 -16.91 4.72
CA LEU A 190 -1.16 -16.31 4.87
C LEU A 190 -2.17 -16.80 3.81
N GLU A 191 -1.75 -17.61 2.84
CA GLU A 191 -2.60 -18.05 1.73
C GLU A 191 -3.82 -18.86 2.17
N SER A 192 -3.64 -19.75 3.14
CA SER A 192 -4.72 -20.59 3.68
C SER A 192 -5.82 -19.74 4.33
N GLU A 193 -5.47 -18.61 4.93
CA GLU A 193 -6.41 -17.71 5.60
C GLU A 193 -7.07 -16.70 4.64
N ARG A 194 -6.42 -16.36 3.51
CA ARG A 194 -7.00 -15.51 2.44
C ARG A 194 -8.02 -16.26 1.56
N CYS A 195 -7.89 -17.58 1.45
CA CYS A 195 -8.77 -18.43 0.62
C CYS A 195 -10.11 -18.81 1.29
N GLU A 196 -10.33 -18.53 2.58
CA GLU A 196 -11.64 -18.74 3.17
C GLU A 196 -12.64 -17.67 2.67
N PRO A 197 -13.74 -18.06 1.99
CA PRO A 197 -14.71 -17.09 1.50
C PRO A 197 -15.38 -16.40 2.69
N LYS A 198 -15.06 -15.11 2.90
CA LYS A 198 -15.79 -14.23 3.83
C LYS A 198 -17.28 -14.31 3.47
N LYS A 199 -18.10 -14.90 4.35
CA LYS A 199 -19.56 -14.96 4.19
C LYS A 199 -20.06 -13.54 3.98
N ARG A 200 -20.46 -13.20 2.74
CA ARG A 200 -21.13 -11.95 2.40
C ARG A 200 -22.37 -11.79 3.27
N MET A 201 -22.28 -11.04 4.36
CA MET A 201 -23.47 -10.53 5.03
C MET A 201 -24.07 -9.45 4.12
N LYS A 202 -25.08 -9.86 3.35
CA LYS A 202 -25.95 -8.95 2.61
C LYS A 202 -26.54 -7.94 3.59
N HIS A 203 -26.08 -6.70 3.53
CA HIS A 203 -26.78 -5.60 4.18
C HIS A 203 -28.05 -5.33 3.37
N ARG A 204 -29.19 -5.44 4.05
CA ARG A 204 -30.49 -4.93 3.62
C ARG A 204 -30.60 -3.47 4.00
#